data_AF-A0A814B425-F1
#
_entry.id   AF-A0A814B425-F1
#
_cell.length_a   1.000
_cell.length_b   1.000
_cell.length_c   1.000
_cell.angle_alpha   90.00
_cell.angle_beta   90.00
_cell.angle_gamma   90.00
#
_symmetry.space_group_name_H-M   'P 1'
#
loop_
_entity.id
_entity.type
_entity.pdbx_description
1 polymer ?
#
loop_
_entity_poly.entity_id
_entity_poly.type
_entity_poly.pdbx_seq_one_letter_code
_entity_poly.pdbx_strand_id
1 'polypeptide(L)'
;MNKNFLKQNNNFSSPNTLSLRSRKVKKINVLEITSNIQTFETVYEPGPSHILNKTCEISESENDLNDSNLTNFLNIDFDEELLIDEDNSSNFDNLISKMNKLALEPQLINDTWCLTKTNKNGYKLCSLGMYFVIDKPKLDLIPTAKKIYWKCERPKCPGRANSNGLIPPLKFTKNHNHESIPERKDKLLVIEKTKDKASASNDFPRTILRDTQLSLNEETISLLSKPEALRKMIVRERNKNTLGSLVGFNAKTLSEIFITETQKKTYNNELFYWDDSGSHDKNRVLIFTTKTNLEFLNNYNDWYCDGTFDIAPTFFKQCYTIHIYNRKQSVSYGLCSPTK
;
A
#
# COMPACT_ATOMS: atom_id res chain seq x y z
N MET A 1 40.66 -56.56 -24.09
CA MET A 1 41.72 -56.11 -25.01
C MET A 1 41.20 -54.93 -25.81
N ASN A 2 42.12 -54.00 -26.05
CA ASN A 2 42.01 -52.71 -26.67
C ASN A 2 41.30 -52.62 -28.06
N LYS A 3 40.71 -51.43 -28.28
CA LYS A 3 40.79 -50.56 -29.48
C LYS A 3 39.81 -50.74 -30.67
N ASN A 4 39.02 -49.68 -30.91
CA ASN A 4 38.94 -48.82 -32.11
C ASN A 4 37.52 -48.20 -32.15
N PHE A 5 37.22 -46.93 -31.83
CA PHE A 5 37.67 -45.61 -32.34
C PHE A 5 37.68 -45.45 -33.87
N LEU A 6 36.62 -44.81 -34.40
CA LEU A 6 36.56 -43.71 -35.39
C LEU A 6 35.06 -43.35 -35.61
N LYS A 7 34.58 -42.20 -35.11
CA LYS A 7 34.34 -40.91 -35.82
C LYS A 7 33.18 -41.03 -36.85
N GLN A 8 32.09 -40.26 -36.83
CA GLN A 8 31.92 -38.80 -36.79
C GLN A 8 30.41 -38.47 -36.54
N ASN A 9 30.06 -37.62 -35.57
CA ASN A 9 29.70 -36.18 -35.67
C ASN A 9 28.27 -35.84 -36.16
N ASN A 10 27.46 -35.30 -35.22
CA ASN A 10 26.90 -33.92 -35.20
C ASN A 10 25.69 -33.88 -34.24
N ASN A 11 25.83 -33.35 -33.02
CA ASN A 11 25.78 -31.92 -32.61
C ASN A 11 24.39 -31.51 -32.08
N PHE A 12 24.24 -31.51 -30.75
CA PHE A 12 23.58 -30.43 -30.00
C PHE A 12 24.24 -30.33 -28.61
N SER A 13 25.20 -29.43 -28.50
CA SER A 13 25.93 -29.10 -27.29
C SER A 13 25.20 -28.03 -26.49
N SER A 14 24.85 -28.34 -25.24
CA SER A 14 24.68 -27.34 -24.17
C SER A 14 25.85 -27.47 -23.21
N PRO A 15 26.81 -26.54 -23.19
CA PRO A 15 27.73 -26.41 -22.08
C PRO A 15 27.57 -25.04 -21.43
N ASN A 16 27.24 -25.02 -20.13
CA ASN A 16 27.97 -24.29 -19.09
C ASN A 16 27.10 -24.08 -17.85
N THR A 17 26.97 -25.13 -17.03
CA THR A 17 26.79 -24.97 -15.59
C THR A 17 28.05 -24.33 -15.01
N LEU A 18 28.03 -23.01 -14.82
CA LEU A 18 29.06 -22.31 -14.06
C LEU A 18 28.81 -22.55 -12.57
N SER A 19 29.56 -23.50 -12.02
CA SER A 19 29.80 -23.65 -10.58
C SER A 19 30.33 -22.32 -10.01
N LEU A 20 29.50 -21.64 -9.22
CA LEU A 20 29.89 -20.45 -8.46
C LEU A 20 30.70 -20.90 -7.23
N ARG A 21 32.02 -20.72 -7.30
CA ARG A 21 32.90 -20.89 -6.12
C ARG A 21 32.76 -19.67 -5.23
N SER A 22 32.31 -19.88 -3.98
CA SER A 22 32.51 -18.90 -2.91
C SER A 22 34.01 -18.64 -2.75
N ARG A 23 34.43 -17.38 -2.89
CA ARG A 23 35.81 -16.99 -2.62
C ARG A 23 35.90 -16.50 -1.18
N LYS A 24 36.71 -17.17 -0.37
CA LYS A 24 37.14 -16.67 0.94
C LYS A 24 37.98 -15.41 0.69
N VAL A 25 37.44 -14.23 0.96
CA VAL A 25 38.20 -12.98 0.85
C VAL A 25 39.15 -12.92 2.05
N LYS A 26 40.45 -12.81 1.78
CA LYS A 26 41.47 -12.59 2.83
C LYS A 26 41.26 -11.21 3.44
N LYS A 27 41.43 -11.13 4.77
CA LYS A 27 41.43 -9.92 5.59
C LYS A 27 42.01 -8.71 4.84
N ILE A 28 41.17 -7.72 4.56
CA ILE A 28 41.61 -6.35 4.29
C ILE A 28 41.54 -5.63 5.64
N ASN A 29 42.63 -4.99 6.03
CA ASN A 29 42.70 -4.24 7.27
C ASN A 29 41.83 -2.98 7.11
N VAL A 30 40.73 -2.88 7.87
CA VAL A 30 39.74 -1.79 7.76
C VAL A 30 40.35 -0.39 8.07
N LEU A 31 41.58 -0.34 8.57
CA LEU A 31 42.34 0.88 8.81
C LEU A 31 42.79 1.64 7.54
N GLU A 32 42.68 1.05 6.33
CA GLU A 32 42.99 1.75 5.08
C GLU A 32 41.82 2.57 4.50
N ILE A 33 40.62 2.49 5.08
CA ILE A 33 39.44 3.26 4.61
C ILE A 33 39.33 4.65 5.29
N THR A 34 40.14 4.94 6.32
CA THR A 34 39.95 6.11 7.18
C THR A 34 40.92 7.29 6.94
N SER A 35 41.64 7.37 5.81
CA SER A 35 42.69 8.40 5.67
C SER A 35 42.21 9.84 5.36
N ASN A 36 40.92 10.17 5.49
CA ASN A 36 40.42 11.54 5.28
C ASN A 36 39.32 11.96 6.28
N ILE A 37 39.43 11.55 7.55
CA ILE A 37 38.52 12.02 8.60
C ILE A 37 39.14 13.23 9.29
N GLN A 38 38.62 14.43 9.00
CA GLN A 38 38.80 15.60 9.85
C GLN A 38 38.06 15.34 11.17
N THR A 39 38.83 15.26 12.26
CA THR A 39 38.37 15.03 13.62
C THR A 39 37.43 16.14 14.09
N PHE A 40 36.19 15.79 14.45
CA PHE A 40 35.37 16.58 15.37
C PHE A 40 35.16 15.73 16.63
N GLU A 41 35.75 16.17 17.74
CA GLU A 41 35.47 15.66 19.08
C GLU A 41 34.12 16.19 19.55
N THR A 42 33.23 15.30 19.99
CA THR A 42 32.15 15.66 20.91
C THR A 42 32.09 14.64 22.04
N VAL A 43 32.35 15.15 23.24
CA VAL A 43 32.25 14.51 24.56
C VAL A 43 30.77 14.25 24.88
N TYR A 44 30.41 13.02 25.26
CA TYR A 44 29.17 12.75 26.00
C TYR A 44 29.28 11.48 26.85
N GLU A 45 28.96 11.60 28.14
CA GLU A 45 29.03 10.56 29.18
C GLU A 45 27.84 9.58 29.15
N PRO A 46 27.96 8.37 29.71
CA PRO A 46 26.94 7.32 29.63
C PRO A 46 25.92 7.40 30.77
N GLY A 47 24.64 7.20 30.44
CA GLY A 47 23.54 6.95 31.39
C GLY A 47 22.74 5.70 31.03
N PRO A 48 22.12 5.00 32.00
CA PRO A 48 21.87 3.56 31.94
C PRO A 48 20.63 3.14 31.16
N SER A 49 20.70 1.88 30.73
CA SER A 49 19.72 1.03 30.07
C SER A 49 18.29 1.08 30.63
N HIS A 50 17.31 1.01 29.72
CA HIS A 50 16.36 -0.09 29.53
C HIS A 50 15.15 0.42 28.72
N ILE A 51 14.74 -0.32 27.68
CA ILE A 51 13.35 -0.77 27.43
C ILE A 51 13.25 -1.38 26.01
N LEU A 52 13.05 -2.71 26.03
CA LEU A 52 12.37 -3.60 25.08
C LEU A 52 12.36 -3.27 23.59
N ASN A 53 13.31 -3.87 22.87
CA ASN A 53 13.15 -4.21 21.46
C ASN A 53 12.02 -5.24 21.30
N LYS A 54 10.89 -4.85 20.69
CA LYS A 54 9.93 -5.83 20.16
C LYS A 54 10.56 -6.49 18.93
N THR A 55 11.16 -7.64 19.16
CA THR A 55 11.67 -8.56 18.15
C THR A 55 10.52 -9.10 17.31
N CYS A 56 10.64 -8.99 15.98
CA CYS A 56 9.79 -9.72 15.06
C CYS A 56 10.37 -11.14 14.97
N GLU A 57 9.83 -12.05 15.78
CA GLU A 57 10.07 -13.48 15.66
C GLU A 57 9.25 -13.99 14.47
N ILE A 58 9.95 -14.38 13.41
CA ILE A 58 9.37 -15.27 12.40
C ILE A 58 9.60 -16.67 12.93
N SER A 59 8.59 -17.21 13.60
CA SER A 59 8.48 -18.65 13.82
C SER A 59 8.09 -19.28 12.49
N GLU A 60 8.97 -20.12 11.95
CA GLU A 60 8.60 -21.15 11.00
C GLU A 60 7.58 -22.07 11.69
N SER A 61 6.31 -21.93 11.33
CA SER A 61 5.35 -23.01 11.47
C SER A 61 4.77 -23.29 10.08
N GLU A 62 5.28 -24.36 9.49
CA GLU A 62 4.57 -25.14 8.49
C GLU A 62 3.17 -25.45 9.05
N ASN A 63 2.15 -24.92 8.38
CA ASN A 63 0.81 -25.49 8.40
C ASN A 63 0.27 -25.29 7.00
N ASP A 64 0.53 -26.28 6.16
CA ASP A 64 -0.29 -26.60 5.00
C ASP A 64 -1.74 -26.73 5.46
N LEU A 65 -2.52 -25.68 5.25
CA LEU A 65 -3.98 -25.77 5.24
C LEU A 65 -4.43 -25.63 3.79
N ASN A 66 -4.71 -26.80 3.22
CA ASN A 66 -5.30 -27.04 1.91
C ASN A 66 -6.33 -25.99 1.51
N ASP A 67 -6.10 -25.41 0.33
CA ASP A 67 -6.92 -24.42 -0.37
C ASP A 67 -8.15 -25.06 -1.05
N SER A 68 -8.79 -26.06 -0.42
CA SER A 68 -9.84 -26.89 -1.05
C SER A 68 -11.19 -26.92 -0.33
N ASN A 69 -11.40 -26.15 0.74
CA ASN A 69 -12.64 -26.19 1.53
C ASN A 69 -13.50 -24.91 1.49
N LEU A 70 -13.27 -23.99 0.55
CA LEU A 70 -14.13 -22.79 0.38
C LEU A 70 -15.01 -22.83 -0.88
N THR A 71 -15.32 -24.03 -1.39
CA THR A 71 -16.08 -24.24 -2.63
C THR A 71 -17.26 -25.21 -2.50
N ASN A 72 -17.78 -25.48 -1.30
CA ASN A 72 -18.88 -26.44 -1.09
C ASN A 72 -20.02 -25.95 -0.16
N PHE A 73 -20.49 -24.72 -0.34
CA PHE A 73 -21.78 -24.28 0.23
C PHE A 73 -22.62 -23.46 -0.75
N LEU A 74 -22.57 -23.82 -2.04
CA LEU A 74 -23.55 -23.37 -3.03
C LEU A 74 -24.39 -24.58 -3.43
N ASN A 75 -25.50 -24.78 -2.74
CA ASN A 75 -26.72 -25.45 -3.22
C ASN A 75 -27.78 -25.31 -2.13
N ILE A 76 -28.48 -24.17 -2.15
CA ILE A 76 -29.79 -24.04 -1.53
C ILE A 76 -30.69 -23.51 -2.64
N ASP A 77 -31.51 -24.40 -3.18
CA ASP A 77 -32.63 -24.05 -4.05
C ASP A 77 -33.65 -23.27 -3.20
N PHE A 78 -33.89 -22.01 -3.57
CA PHE A 78 -35.00 -21.22 -3.02
C PHE A 78 -36.12 -21.19 -4.05
N ASP A 79 -37.00 -22.19 -3.99
CA ASP A 79 -38.35 -22.08 -4.51
C ASP A 79 -39.22 -21.43 -3.41
N GLU A 80 -39.40 -20.11 -3.46
CA GLU A 80 -40.56 -19.50 -2.81
C GLU A 80 -41.09 -18.33 -3.66
N GLU A 81 -42.33 -18.54 -4.08
CA GLU A 81 -43.11 -17.82 -5.06
C GLU A 81 -43.53 -16.44 -4.52
N LEU A 82 -42.92 -15.37 -5.03
CA LEU A 82 -43.31 -13.99 -4.71
C LEU A 82 -44.49 -13.57 -5.58
N LEU A 83 -45.68 -13.56 -5.00
CA LEU A 83 -46.92 -13.04 -5.57
C LEU A 83 -46.73 -11.60 -6.07
N ILE A 84 -46.83 -11.41 -7.38
CA ILE A 84 -46.89 -10.09 -8.02
C ILE A 84 -48.38 -9.71 -8.09
N ASP A 85 -48.83 -8.88 -7.15
CA ASP A 85 -50.12 -8.20 -7.29
C ASP A 85 -49.96 -7.03 -8.28
N GLU A 86 -50.65 -7.16 -9.41
CA GLU A 86 -50.82 -6.13 -10.44
C GLU A 86 -51.71 -5.00 -9.89
N ASP A 87 -51.11 -3.90 -9.38
CA ASP A 87 -51.66 -2.53 -9.40
C ASP A 87 -50.77 -1.55 -8.59
N ASN A 88 -49.78 -0.92 -9.23
CA ASN A 88 -48.75 -0.12 -8.52
C ASN A 88 -48.47 1.27 -9.14
N SER A 89 -49.47 2.15 -9.20
CA SER A 89 -49.20 3.59 -9.43
C SER A 89 -49.28 4.44 -8.14
N SER A 90 -50.03 4.00 -7.13
CA SER A 90 -50.23 4.71 -5.84
C SER A 90 -49.11 4.49 -4.82
N ASN A 91 -48.24 3.49 -5.04
CA ASN A 91 -47.16 3.12 -4.11
C ASN A 91 -45.89 3.97 -4.30
N PHE A 92 -45.73 4.63 -5.46
CA PHE A 92 -44.52 5.40 -5.79
C PHE A 92 -44.43 6.76 -5.09
N ASP A 93 -45.53 7.52 -4.97
CA ASP A 93 -45.54 8.79 -4.24
C ASP A 93 -45.40 8.58 -2.72
N ASN A 94 -45.81 7.40 -2.24
CA ASN A 94 -45.64 6.98 -0.86
C ASN A 94 -44.16 6.85 -0.47
N LEU A 95 -43.31 6.33 -1.37
CA LEU A 95 -41.88 6.13 -1.10
C LEU A 95 -41.14 7.45 -0.86
N ILE A 96 -41.33 8.47 -1.71
CA ILE A 96 -40.70 9.79 -1.54
C ILE A 96 -41.14 10.42 -0.21
N SER A 97 -42.43 10.33 0.10
CA SER A 97 -42.98 10.85 1.36
C SER A 97 -42.34 10.15 2.56
N LYS A 98 -42.23 8.82 2.52
CA LYS A 98 -41.57 8.01 3.55
C LYS A 98 -40.08 8.38 3.71
N MET A 99 -39.33 8.48 2.62
CA MET A 99 -37.90 8.84 2.68
C MET A 99 -37.69 10.25 3.23
N ASN A 100 -38.54 11.21 2.86
CA ASN A 100 -38.48 12.57 3.39
C ASN A 100 -38.83 12.63 4.88
N LYS A 101 -39.77 11.80 5.37
CA LYS A 101 -40.05 11.67 6.80
C LYS A 101 -38.83 11.11 7.55
N LEU A 102 -38.25 10.01 7.05
CA LEU A 102 -37.03 9.43 7.64
C LEU A 102 -35.84 10.39 7.63
N ALA A 103 -35.70 11.21 6.58
CA ALA A 103 -34.65 12.23 6.50
C ALA A 103 -34.73 13.32 7.58
N LEU A 104 -35.89 13.48 8.23
CA LEU A 104 -36.09 14.42 9.34
C LEU A 104 -35.86 13.78 10.71
N GLU A 105 -35.74 12.45 10.79
CA GLU A 105 -35.55 11.74 12.05
C GLU A 105 -34.13 11.95 12.61
N PRO A 106 -33.97 12.60 13.77
CA PRO A 106 -32.64 12.91 14.33
C PRO A 106 -31.81 11.65 14.62
N GLN A 107 -32.45 10.55 15.02
CA GLN A 107 -31.79 9.28 15.30
C GLN A 107 -31.15 8.64 14.05
N LEU A 108 -31.63 8.99 12.85
CA LEU A 108 -31.13 8.46 11.58
C LEU A 108 -30.14 9.42 10.90
N ILE A 109 -29.68 10.48 11.56
CA ILE A 109 -28.84 11.53 10.93
C ILE A 109 -27.62 10.95 10.20
N ASN A 110 -26.99 9.92 10.77
CA ASN A 110 -25.81 9.30 10.18
C ASN A 110 -26.13 8.55 8.88
N ASP A 111 -27.35 8.03 8.74
CA ASP A 111 -27.80 7.29 7.56
C ASP A 111 -28.46 8.21 6.54
N THR A 112 -29.09 9.30 7.00
CA THR A 112 -29.77 10.27 6.14
C THR A 112 -28.82 11.34 5.60
N TRP A 113 -27.66 11.55 6.22
CA TRP A 113 -26.69 12.54 5.79
C TRP A 113 -25.23 12.11 6.02
N CYS A 114 -24.61 11.56 4.96
CA CYS A 114 -23.17 11.31 4.92
C CYS A 114 -22.54 11.98 3.69
N LEU A 115 -21.85 13.10 3.92
CA LEU A 115 -21.21 13.89 2.87
C LEU A 115 -19.73 13.50 2.74
N THR A 116 -19.33 13.11 1.55
CA THR A 116 -17.95 12.72 1.22
C THR A 116 -17.43 13.51 0.01
N LYS A 117 -16.11 13.52 -0.19
CA LYS A 117 -15.48 14.08 -1.39
C LYS A 117 -15.11 12.98 -2.37
N THR A 118 -15.24 13.28 -3.65
CA THR A 118 -14.75 12.46 -4.76
C THR A 118 -13.28 12.75 -5.02
N ASN A 119 -12.61 11.87 -5.78
CA ASN A 119 -11.20 12.05 -6.17
C ASN A 119 -10.93 13.34 -6.97
N LYS A 120 -11.96 13.97 -7.55
CA LYS A 120 -11.87 15.24 -8.28
C LYS A 120 -12.36 16.43 -7.45
N ASN A 121 -12.34 16.32 -6.12
CA ASN A 121 -12.84 17.33 -5.18
C ASN A 121 -14.33 17.69 -5.31
N GLY A 122 -15.10 16.97 -6.14
CA GLY A 122 -16.57 17.07 -6.17
C GLY A 122 -17.19 16.47 -4.91
N TYR A 123 -18.42 16.85 -4.59
CA TYR A 123 -19.15 16.32 -3.44
C TYR A 123 -20.01 15.11 -3.82
N LYS A 124 -20.10 14.16 -2.89
CA LYS A 124 -20.99 13.01 -2.95
C LYS A 124 -21.76 12.91 -1.64
N LEU A 125 -23.07 12.77 -1.72
CA LEU A 125 -23.94 12.64 -0.56
C LEU A 125 -24.56 11.24 -0.56
N CYS A 126 -24.44 10.54 0.57
CA CYS A 126 -25.17 9.32 0.85
C CYS A 126 -26.34 9.64 1.80
N SER A 127 -27.54 9.19 1.44
CA SER A 127 -28.75 9.35 2.22
C SER A 127 -29.63 8.11 2.06
N LEU A 128 -29.89 7.39 3.16
CA LEU A 128 -30.71 6.19 3.23
C LEU A 128 -30.32 5.13 2.17
N GLY A 129 -29.01 4.89 2.03
CA GLY A 129 -28.45 3.94 1.05
C GLY A 129 -28.53 4.39 -0.42
N MET A 130 -29.01 5.61 -0.69
CA MET A 130 -28.99 6.24 -2.01
C MET A 130 -27.80 7.20 -2.12
N TYR A 131 -27.15 7.20 -3.29
CA TYR A 131 -25.94 8.00 -3.53
C TYR A 131 -26.20 9.07 -4.57
N PHE A 132 -25.83 10.28 -4.22
CA PHE A 132 -26.06 11.47 -5.02
C PHE A 132 -24.75 12.20 -5.31
N VAL A 133 -24.70 12.78 -6.52
CA VAL A 133 -23.69 13.74 -6.94
C VAL A 133 -24.38 15.06 -7.26
N ILE A 134 -23.64 16.15 -7.20
CA ILE A 134 -24.20 17.47 -7.47
C ILE A 134 -24.59 17.60 -8.94
N ASP A 135 -25.80 18.09 -9.17
CA ASP A 135 -26.28 18.46 -10.49
C ASP A 135 -26.12 19.96 -10.72
N LYS A 136 -26.54 20.78 -9.75
CA LYS A 136 -26.41 22.25 -9.76
C LYS A 136 -26.28 22.78 -8.32
N PRO A 137 -25.58 23.90 -8.08
CA PRO A 137 -24.84 24.74 -9.02
C PRO A 137 -23.46 24.16 -9.39
N LYS A 138 -22.64 24.92 -10.14
CA LYS A 138 -21.25 24.55 -10.45
C LYS A 138 -20.42 24.42 -9.16
N LEU A 139 -19.34 23.62 -9.23
CA LEU A 139 -18.52 23.22 -8.08
C LEU A 139 -18.08 24.40 -7.21
N ASP A 140 -17.63 25.49 -7.83
CA ASP A 140 -17.07 26.66 -7.14
C ASP A 140 -18.11 27.48 -6.36
N LEU A 141 -19.39 27.37 -6.75
CA LEU A 141 -20.48 28.12 -6.13
C LEU A 141 -21.15 27.36 -4.98
N ILE A 142 -20.80 26.10 -4.77
CA ILE A 142 -21.42 25.24 -3.75
C ILE A 142 -21.25 25.78 -2.33
N PRO A 143 -20.07 26.25 -1.88
CA PRO A 143 -19.88 26.66 -0.49
C PRO A 143 -20.83 27.80 -0.06
N THR A 144 -21.24 28.65 -0.99
CA THR A 144 -22.12 29.81 -0.75
C THR A 144 -23.55 29.60 -1.28
N ALA A 145 -23.83 28.45 -1.89
CA ALA A 145 -25.13 28.17 -2.48
C ALA A 145 -26.21 27.98 -1.42
N LYS A 146 -27.26 28.79 -1.47
CA LYS A 146 -28.45 28.62 -0.62
C LYS A 146 -29.19 27.30 -0.91
N LYS A 147 -29.13 26.81 -2.14
CA LYS A 147 -29.82 25.59 -2.58
C LYS A 147 -28.93 24.77 -3.50
N ILE A 148 -28.85 23.47 -3.21
CA ILE A 148 -28.11 22.51 -4.01
C ILE A 148 -29.09 21.48 -4.56
N TYR A 149 -28.95 21.18 -5.85
CA TYR A 149 -29.69 20.15 -6.55
C TYR A 149 -28.78 18.95 -6.77
N TRP A 150 -29.31 17.80 -6.41
CA TRP A 150 -28.61 16.52 -6.40
C TRP A 150 -29.25 15.59 -7.42
N LYS A 151 -28.42 14.79 -8.08
CA LYS A 151 -28.85 13.68 -8.94
C LYS A 151 -28.24 12.39 -8.47
N CYS A 152 -28.97 11.29 -8.69
CA CYS A 152 -28.43 9.97 -8.41
C CYS A 152 -27.13 9.74 -9.20
N GLU A 153 -26.16 9.09 -8.57
CA GLU A 153 -24.91 8.70 -9.21
C GLU A 153 -25.10 7.63 -10.28
N ARG A 154 -26.09 6.73 -10.13
CA ARG A 154 -26.27 5.63 -11.09
C ARG A 154 -26.68 6.17 -12.46
N PRO A 155 -26.02 5.73 -13.54
CA PRO A 155 -26.39 6.14 -14.89
C PRO A 155 -27.82 5.69 -15.18
N LYS A 156 -28.57 6.52 -15.93
CA LYS A 156 -29.97 6.28 -16.30
C LYS A 156 -30.97 6.22 -15.13
N CYS A 157 -30.57 6.61 -13.92
CA CYS A 157 -31.50 6.76 -12.80
C CYS A 157 -32.17 8.16 -12.79
N PRO A 158 -33.50 8.24 -12.69
CA PRO A 158 -34.22 9.52 -12.63
C PRO A 158 -34.17 10.19 -11.25
N GLY A 159 -33.61 9.54 -10.23
CA GLY A 159 -33.58 10.02 -8.85
C GLY A 159 -32.97 11.41 -8.70
N ARG A 160 -33.67 12.29 -7.99
CA ARG A 160 -33.29 13.69 -7.73
C ARG A 160 -33.63 14.08 -6.30
N ALA A 161 -32.84 15.00 -5.76
CA ALA A 161 -33.07 15.59 -4.45
C ALA A 161 -32.57 17.04 -4.40
N ASN A 162 -32.93 17.79 -3.36
CA ASN A 162 -32.36 19.09 -3.06
C ASN A 162 -32.09 19.28 -1.56
N SER A 163 -31.16 20.16 -1.23
CA SER A 163 -30.83 20.54 0.15
C SER A 163 -30.58 22.05 0.24
N ASN A 164 -30.64 22.58 1.46
CA ASN A 164 -30.29 23.96 1.74
C ASN A 164 -28.78 24.05 2.00
N GLY A 165 -28.01 24.38 0.97
CA GLY A 165 -26.56 24.26 1.01
C GLY A 165 -26.11 22.82 1.31
N LEU A 166 -24.95 22.69 1.97
CA LEU A 166 -24.39 21.42 2.42
C LEU A 166 -24.87 21.03 3.83
N ILE A 167 -26.11 21.37 4.17
CA ILE A 167 -26.69 21.18 5.50
C ILE A 167 -27.86 20.19 5.39
N PRO A 168 -27.99 19.21 6.30
CA PRO A 168 -29.16 18.34 6.37
C PRO A 168 -30.44 19.13 6.69
N PRO A 169 -31.63 18.59 6.35
CA PRO A 169 -31.89 17.29 5.73
C PRO A 169 -31.83 17.33 4.19
N LEU A 170 -31.72 16.16 3.57
CA LEU A 170 -31.90 16.00 2.13
C LEU A 170 -33.39 15.82 1.80
N LYS A 171 -33.92 16.60 0.86
CA LYS A 171 -35.29 16.45 0.35
C LYS A 171 -35.31 15.72 -0.99
N PHE A 172 -35.83 14.50 -0.99
CA PHE A 172 -36.06 13.69 -2.18
C PHE A 172 -37.19 14.31 -3.03
N THR A 173 -36.94 14.44 -4.33
CA THR A 173 -37.89 15.04 -5.29
C THR A 173 -38.31 14.12 -6.43
N LYS A 174 -37.49 13.11 -6.78
CA LYS A 174 -37.84 12.07 -7.74
C LYS A 174 -37.37 10.71 -7.26
N ASN A 175 -38.16 9.69 -7.54
CA ASN A 175 -37.88 8.31 -7.22
C ASN A 175 -36.67 7.76 -7.97
N HIS A 176 -36.07 6.74 -7.37
CA HIS A 176 -35.04 5.92 -7.98
C HIS A 176 -35.69 4.72 -8.69
N ASN A 177 -35.02 4.21 -9.72
CA ASN A 177 -35.40 2.98 -10.43
C ASN A 177 -34.47 1.81 -10.06
N HIS A 178 -33.90 1.86 -8.87
CA HIS A 178 -32.99 0.86 -8.36
C HIS A 178 -33.05 0.85 -6.84
N GLU A 179 -32.66 -0.28 -6.26
CA GLU A 179 -32.61 -0.45 -4.80
C GLU A 179 -31.50 0.38 -4.14
N SER A 180 -31.72 0.68 -2.86
CA SER A 180 -30.71 1.27 -1.98
C SER A 180 -29.62 0.25 -1.64
N ILE A 181 -28.39 0.71 -1.46
CA ILE A 181 -27.27 -0.12 -0.96
C ILE A 181 -26.69 0.59 0.27
N PRO A 182 -27.26 0.38 1.46
CA PRO A 182 -26.79 1.04 2.68
C PRO A 182 -25.35 0.62 3.05
N GLU A 183 -24.96 -0.63 2.83
CA GLU A 183 -23.64 -1.21 3.16
C GLU A 183 -22.50 -0.54 2.37
N ARG A 184 -22.83 0.07 1.23
CA ARG A 184 -21.83 0.83 0.45
C ARG A 184 -21.28 2.02 1.25
N LYS A 185 -22.01 2.53 2.26
CA LYS A 185 -21.56 3.60 3.15
C LYS A 185 -20.39 3.09 3.99
N ASP A 186 -20.58 1.93 4.61
CA ASP A 186 -19.56 1.30 5.45
C ASP A 186 -18.33 0.90 4.64
N LYS A 187 -18.53 0.43 3.40
CA LYS A 187 -17.44 0.24 2.45
C LYS A 187 -16.63 1.52 2.22
N LEU A 188 -17.28 2.67 2.00
CA LEU A 188 -16.58 3.93 1.76
C LEU A 188 -15.80 4.38 3.01
N LEU A 189 -16.43 4.28 4.18
CA LEU A 189 -15.80 4.61 5.47
C LEU A 189 -14.59 3.73 5.76
N VAL A 190 -14.67 2.43 5.49
CA VAL A 190 -13.52 1.52 5.67
C VAL A 190 -12.40 1.81 4.69
N ILE A 191 -12.70 2.15 3.44
CA ILE A 191 -11.67 2.55 2.47
C ILE A 191 -10.93 3.79 2.97
N GLU A 192 -11.64 4.77 3.52
CA GLU A 192 -11.04 5.99 4.10
C GLU A 192 -10.20 5.65 5.33
N LYS A 193 -10.74 4.91 6.31
CA LYS A 193 -10.00 4.42 7.48
C LYS A 193 -8.74 3.63 7.10
N THR A 194 -8.81 2.83 6.05
CA THR A 194 -7.64 2.08 5.53
C THR A 194 -6.57 3.01 4.98
N LYS A 195 -6.96 4.09 4.30
CA LYS A 195 -6.02 5.12 3.82
C LYS A 195 -5.40 5.91 4.96
N ASP A 196 -6.18 6.24 5.98
CA ASP A 196 -5.69 6.95 7.16
C ASP A 196 -4.65 6.10 7.89
N LYS A 197 -4.94 4.83 8.16
CA LYS A 197 -3.98 3.87 8.72
C LYS A 197 -2.74 3.73 7.83
N ALA A 198 -2.93 3.60 6.51
CA ALA A 198 -1.82 3.49 5.57
C ALA A 198 -0.89 4.72 5.60
N SER A 199 -1.45 5.92 5.81
CA SER A 199 -0.70 7.17 5.91
C SER A 199 0.01 7.34 7.25
N ALA A 200 -0.58 6.81 8.33
CA ALA A 200 -0.08 6.97 9.69
C ALA A 200 0.88 5.85 10.14
N SER A 201 0.85 4.67 9.51
CA SER A 201 1.68 3.52 9.91
C SER A 201 2.39 2.84 8.74
N ASN A 202 3.48 2.14 9.07
CA ASN A 202 4.26 1.30 8.15
C ASN A 202 3.93 -0.18 8.27
N ASP A 203 2.84 -0.55 8.94
CA ASP A 203 2.44 -1.95 9.12
C ASP A 203 2.28 -2.66 7.77
N PHE A 204 2.46 -3.98 7.75
CA PHE A 204 2.26 -4.73 6.52
C PHE A 204 0.85 -4.49 5.96
N PRO A 205 0.67 -4.31 4.64
CA PRO A 205 -0.66 -4.11 4.05
C PRO A 205 -1.67 -5.17 4.45
N ARG A 206 -1.23 -6.42 4.64
CA ARG A 206 -2.07 -7.52 5.15
C ARG A 206 -2.61 -7.24 6.55
N THR A 207 -1.78 -6.74 7.45
CA THR A 207 -2.16 -6.38 8.83
C THR A 207 -3.20 -5.27 8.82
N ILE A 208 -2.93 -4.19 8.07
CA ILE A 208 -3.87 -3.06 7.95
C ILE A 208 -5.24 -3.53 7.44
N LEU A 209 -5.26 -4.34 6.38
CA LEU A 209 -6.52 -4.85 5.81
C LEU A 209 -7.26 -5.76 6.79
N ARG A 210 -6.55 -6.67 7.46
CA ARG A 210 -7.16 -7.53 8.48
C ARG A 210 -7.82 -6.68 9.57
N ASP A 211 -7.09 -5.71 10.11
CA ASP A 211 -7.57 -4.88 11.20
C ASP A 211 -8.75 -3.98 10.82
N THR A 212 -8.85 -3.57 9.55
CA THR A 212 -9.99 -2.75 9.09
C THR A 212 -11.20 -3.60 8.72
N GLN A 213 -10.99 -4.85 8.32
CA GLN A 213 -12.06 -5.78 7.95
C GLN A 213 -12.69 -6.49 9.16
N LEU A 214 -11.96 -6.68 10.26
CA LEU A 214 -12.47 -7.34 11.48
C LEU A 214 -13.74 -6.68 12.05
N SER A 215 -13.96 -5.38 11.79
CA SER A 215 -15.11 -4.63 12.28
C SER A 215 -16.28 -4.54 11.29
N LEU A 216 -16.29 -5.33 10.21
CA LEU A 216 -17.29 -5.25 9.15
C LEU A 216 -18.26 -6.43 9.15
N ASN A 217 -19.48 -6.18 8.67
CA ASN A 217 -20.43 -7.25 8.34
C ASN A 217 -20.05 -7.93 7.01
N GLU A 218 -20.58 -9.13 6.81
CA GLU A 218 -20.29 -9.96 5.64
C GLU A 218 -20.72 -9.30 4.32
N GLU A 219 -21.87 -8.62 4.32
CA GLU A 219 -22.38 -7.90 3.15
C GLU A 219 -21.43 -6.78 2.71
N THR A 220 -20.88 -5.99 3.64
CA THR A 220 -19.88 -4.95 3.31
C THR A 220 -18.59 -5.58 2.81
N ILE A 221 -18.15 -6.69 3.39
CA ILE A 221 -16.95 -7.42 2.95
C ILE A 221 -17.13 -7.88 1.50
N SER A 222 -18.31 -8.41 1.15
CA SER A 222 -18.64 -8.85 -0.22
C SER A 222 -18.56 -7.70 -1.24
N LEU A 223 -18.86 -6.48 -0.81
CA LEU A 223 -18.81 -5.28 -1.65
C LEU A 223 -17.38 -4.73 -1.84
N LEU A 224 -16.40 -5.14 -1.02
CA LEU A 224 -15.04 -4.64 -1.11
C LEU A 224 -14.36 -5.00 -2.44
N SER A 225 -13.32 -4.25 -2.78
CA SER A 225 -12.49 -4.61 -3.94
C SER A 225 -11.63 -5.82 -3.62
N LYS A 226 -11.15 -6.50 -4.68
CA LYS A 226 -10.20 -7.62 -4.54
C LYS A 226 -9.04 -7.25 -3.60
N PRO A 227 -8.57 -8.18 -2.74
CA PRO A 227 -7.50 -7.90 -1.78
C PRO A 227 -6.26 -7.24 -2.40
N GLU A 228 -5.84 -7.68 -3.60
CA GLU A 228 -4.71 -7.06 -4.30
C GLU A 228 -4.92 -5.59 -4.67
N ALA A 229 -6.15 -5.22 -5.05
CA ALA A 229 -6.46 -3.83 -5.35
C ALA A 229 -6.36 -2.96 -4.09
N LEU A 230 -6.80 -3.50 -2.94
CA LEU A 230 -6.69 -2.82 -1.64
C LEU A 230 -5.23 -2.71 -1.17
N ARG A 231 -4.41 -3.74 -1.36
CA ARG A 231 -2.96 -3.66 -1.08
C ARG A 231 -2.27 -2.62 -1.95
N LYS A 232 -2.57 -2.59 -3.25
CA LYS A 232 -2.07 -1.55 -4.16
C LYS A 232 -2.54 -0.15 -3.76
N MET A 233 -3.76 -0.02 -3.23
CA MET A 233 -4.25 1.26 -2.69
C MET A 233 -3.41 1.71 -1.49
N ILE A 234 -3.11 0.83 -0.53
CA ILE A 234 -2.26 1.13 0.62
C ILE A 234 -0.88 1.62 0.17
N VAL A 235 -0.25 0.90 -0.78
CA VAL A 235 1.05 1.29 -1.34
C VAL A 235 0.98 2.67 -2.00
N ARG A 236 -0.07 2.92 -2.82
CA ARG A 236 -0.27 4.23 -3.44
C ARG A 236 -0.47 5.33 -2.41
N GLU A 237 -1.21 5.08 -1.34
CA GLU A 237 -1.48 6.07 -0.30
C GLU A 237 -0.19 6.44 0.45
N ARG A 238 0.60 5.44 0.86
CA ARG A 238 1.94 5.66 1.44
C ARG A 238 2.82 6.47 0.50
N ASN A 239 2.81 6.07 -0.77
CA ASN A 239 3.55 6.77 -1.79
C ASN A 239 3.01 8.18 -2.01
N LYS A 240 1.79 8.59 -1.68
CA LYS A 240 1.43 10.03 -1.82
C LYS A 240 2.27 10.93 -0.91
N ASN A 241 2.55 10.47 0.31
CA ASN A 241 3.34 11.23 1.28
C ASN A 241 4.84 11.16 0.96
N THR A 242 5.33 9.99 0.53
CA THR A 242 6.73 9.83 0.11
C THR A 242 7.02 10.46 -1.26
N LEU A 243 6.07 10.34 -2.19
CA LEU A 243 6.12 10.87 -3.55
C LEU A 243 5.69 12.34 -3.60
N GLY A 244 5.07 12.93 -2.56
CA GLY A 244 5.04 14.39 -2.44
C GLY A 244 6.44 15.02 -2.54
N SER A 245 7.47 14.26 -2.15
CA SER A 245 8.90 14.57 -2.33
C SER A 245 9.53 14.05 -3.63
N LEU A 246 8.86 13.20 -4.41
CA LEU A 246 9.39 12.57 -5.65
C LEU A 246 8.50 12.77 -6.90
N VAL A 247 7.35 13.43 -6.78
CA VAL A 247 6.48 13.82 -7.91
C VAL A 247 7.29 14.83 -8.72
N GLY A 248 7.79 14.39 -9.87
CA GLY A 248 8.69 15.17 -10.72
C GLY A 248 10.17 14.82 -10.57
N PHE A 249 10.55 13.90 -9.67
CA PHE A 249 11.91 13.37 -9.62
C PHE A 249 12.12 12.38 -10.76
N ASN A 250 12.43 12.92 -11.93
CA ASN A 250 12.78 12.17 -13.13
C ASN A 250 14.25 12.46 -13.45
N ALA A 251 15.14 12.02 -12.55
CA ALA A 251 16.57 12.07 -12.79
C ALA A 251 16.85 11.40 -14.14
N LYS A 252 17.59 12.08 -15.01
CA LYS A 252 18.01 11.55 -16.32
C LYS A 252 19.43 10.99 -16.26
N THR A 253 20.18 11.40 -15.24
CA THR A 253 21.58 11.03 -15.05
C THR A 253 21.85 10.65 -13.59
N LEU A 254 22.92 9.90 -13.36
CA LEU A 254 23.36 9.46 -12.03
C LEU A 254 23.68 10.65 -11.10
N SER A 255 24.18 11.75 -11.66
CA SER A 255 24.53 12.98 -10.93
C SER A 255 23.30 13.76 -10.44
N GLU A 256 22.16 13.60 -11.11
CA GLU A 256 20.88 14.23 -10.69
C GLU A 256 20.24 13.51 -9.51
N ILE A 257 20.70 12.29 -9.17
CA ILE A 257 20.18 11.54 -8.03
C ILE A 257 20.57 12.23 -6.71
N PHE A 258 19.57 12.65 -5.95
CA PHE A 258 19.74 13.31 -4.66
C PHE A 258 18.83 12.63 -3.63
N ILE A 259 19.40 12.33 -2.46
CA ILE A 259 18.69 11.73 -1.33
C ILE A 259 18.33 12.83 -0.34
N THR A 260 17.03 13.04 -0.11
CA THR A 260 16.54 14.07 0.83
C THR A 260 16.85 13.70 2.26
N GLU A 261 16.90 14.69 3.17
CA GLU A 261 17.09 14.44 4.60
C GLU A 261 16.06 13.47 5.20
N THR A 262 14.82 13.54 4.72
CA THR A 262 13.74 12.61 5.12
C THR A 262 13.97 11.17 4.67
N GLN A 263 14.76 10.96 3.61
CA GLN A 263 15.10 9.65 3.07
C GLN A 263 16.39 9.07 3.65
N LYS A 264 17.20 9.89 4.32
CA LYS A 264 18.47 9.44 4.91
C LYS A 264 18.29 8.56 6.15
N LYS A 265 17.08 8.52 6.72
CA LYS A 265 16.81 7.86 8.00
C LYS A 265 15.77 6.74 7.87
N THR A 266 15.85 5.76 8.77
CA THR A 266 14.82 4.74 8.96
C THR A 266 13.56 5.35 9.56
N TYR A 267 12.47 4.58 9.61
CA TYR A 267 11.23 4.98 10.29
C TYR A 267 11.41 5.20 11.80
N ASN A 268 12.45 4.62 12.41
CA ASN A 268 12.81 4.84 13.80
C ASN A 268 13.79 6.02 13.97
N ASN A 269 13.94 6.85 12.93
CA ASN A 269 14.81 8.04 12.89
C ASN A 269 16.32 7.72 13.04
N GLU A 270 16.73 6.50 12.72
CA GLU A 270 18.15 6.10 12.70
C GLU A 270 18.76 6.40 11.33
N LEU A 271 20.04 6.80 11.28
CA LEU A 271 20.75 7.00 10.02
C LEU A 271 20.79 5.68 9.23
N PHE A 272 20.40 5.75 7.95
CA PHE A 272 20.35 4.61 7.03
C PHE A 272 21.11 4.85 5.73
N TYR A 273 21.04 6.06 5.17
CA TYR A 273 21.93 6.49 4.09
C TYR A 273 23.27 6.84 4.70
N TRP A 274 24.19 5.89 4.67
CA TRP A 274 25.43 5.97 5.45
C TRP A 274 26.55 6.68 4.72
N ASP A 275 26.72 6.36 3.43
CA ASP A 275 27.81 6.93 2.64
C ASP A 275 27.47 7.00 1.15
N ASP A 276 28.17 7.89 0.45
CA ASP A 276 28.03 8.18 -0.97
C ASP A 276 29.34 8.69 -1.55
N SER A 277 29.89 7.93 -2.48
CA SER A 277 31.10 8.32 -3.25
C SER A 277 30.96 9.67 -3.99
N GLY A 278 29.74 10.17 -4.18
CA GLY A 278 29.45 11.51 -4.67
C GLY A 278 28.81 11.55 -6.05
N SER A 279 28.05 12.62 -6.31
CA SER A 279 27.32 12.83 -7.57
C SER A 279 28.21 12.94 -8.81
N HIS A 280 29.50 13.27 -8.63
CA HIS A 280 30.48 13.39 -9.71
C HIS A 280 31.21 12.08 -10.01
N ASP A 281 31.04 11.04 -9.19
CA ASP A 281 31.61 9.73 -9.46
C ASP A 281 30.82 9.04 -10.59
N LYS A 282 31.51 8.69 -11.67
CA LYS A 282 30.93 7.91 -12.77
C LYS A 282 30.51 6.50 -12.33
N ASN A 283 31.13 5.99 -11.28
CA ASN A 283 30.85 4.71 -10.65
C ASN A 283 30.21 4.88 -9.27
N ARG A 284 29.39 5.94 -9.10
CA ARG A 284 28.81 6.31 -7.81
C ARG A 284 28.25 5.11 -7.06
N VAL A 285 28.78 4.87 -5.86
CA VAL A 285 28.33 3.87 -4.91
C VAL A 285 27.53 4.56 -3.81
N LEU A 286 26.31 4.06 -3.58
CA LEU A 286 25.49 4.43 -2.43
C LEU A 286 25.52 3.29 -1.40
N ILE A 287 25.75 3.65 -0.14
CA ILE A 287 25.80 2.69 0.97
C ILE A 287 24.62 2.91 1.91
N PHE A 288 23.78 1.88 2.00
CA PHE A 288 22.64 1.85 2.92
C PHE A 288 22.89 0.87 4.06
N THR A 289 22.98 1.38 5.28
CA THR A 289 23.20 0.60 6.51
C THR A 289 22.87 1.42 7.76
N THR A 290 22.65 0.74 8.89
CA THR A 290 22.60 1.36 10.21
C THR A 290 23.92 1.18 10.96
N LYS A 291 24.09 1.91 12.08
CA LYS A 291 25.22 1.73 12.99
C LYS A 291 25.28 0.30 13.55
N THR A 292 24.15 -0.23 13.99
CA THR A 292 24.04 -1.61 14.54
C THR A 292 24.48 -2.65 13.52
N ASN A 293 24.11 -2.45 12.26
CA ASN A 293 24.56 -3.30 11.18
C ASN A 293 26.10 -3.26 11.08
N LEU A 294 26.72 -2.07 10.98
CA LEU A 294 28.19 -1.97 10.94
C LEU A 294 28.89 -2.63 12.16
N GLU A 295 28.31 -2.50 13.35
CA GLU A 295 28.79 -3.20 14.54
C GLU A 295 28.74 -4.73 14.37
N PHE A 296 27.69 -5.27 13.75
CA PHE A 296 27.67 -6.68 13.40
C PHE A 296 28.77 -7.05 12.40
N LEU A 297 29.00 -6.26 11.33
CA LEU A 297 30.10 -6.56 10.40
C LEU A 297 31.44 -6.60 11.11
N ASN A 298 31.67 -5.68 12.05
CA ASN A 298 32.91 -5.64 12.81
C ASN A 298 33.06 -6.82 13.78
N ASN A 299 31.96 -7.34 14.34
CA ASN A 299 31.99 -8.36 15.38
C ASN A 299 31.94 -9.80 14.87
N TYR A 300 31.40 -10.03 13.66
CA TYR A 300 31.26 -11.36 13.08
C TYR A 300 32.29 -11.63 11.99
N ASN A 301 32.88 -12.82 12.00
CA ASN A 301 33.96 -13.20 11.07
C ASN A 301 33.45 -13.76 9.73
N ASP A 302 32.21 -14.26 9.70
CA ASP A 302 31.64 -14.92 8.52
C ASP A 302 30.63 -13.98 7.85
N TRP A 303 31.01 -13.48 6.67
CA TRP A 303 30.17 -12.63 5.84
C TRP A 303 29.74 -13.40 4.59
N TYR A 304 28.46 -13.29 4.27
CA TYR A 304 27.87 -13.83 3.06
C TYR A 304 27.48 -12.67 2.18
N CYS A 305 27.89 -12.68 0.93
CA CYS A 305 27.59 -11.58 0.03
C CYS A 305 26.87 -12.09 -1.20
N ASP A 306 25.86 -11.36 -1.64
CA ASP A 306 25.12 -11.65 -2.87
C ASP A 306 25.00 -10.37 -3.71
N GLY A 307 24.91 -10.54 -5.02
CA GLY A 307 24.84 -9.44 -5.97
C GLY A 307 23.77 -9.70 -7.00
N THR A 308 22.75 -8.85 -7.01
CA THR A 308 21.58 -9.00 -7.89
C THR A 308 21.59 -7.90 -8.96
N PHE A 309 21.52 -8.30 -10.23
CA PHE A 309 21.48 -7.37 -11.36
C PHE A 309 20.04 -6.99 -11.74
N ASP A 310 19.12 -7.95 -11.67
CA ASP A 310 17.75 -7.81 -12.19
C ASP A 310 16.87 -6.83 -11.39
N ILE A 311 17.25 -6.54 -10.14
CA ILE A 311 16.51 -5.64 -9.24
C ILE A 311 17.23 -4.31 -9.01
N ALA A 312 18.33 -4.05 -9.71
CA ALA A 312 19.06 -2.79 -9.58
C ALA A 312 18.21 -1.61 -10.09
N PRO A 313 18.16 -0.47 -9.37
CA PRO A 313 17.48 0.73 -9.87
C PRO A 313 18.11 1.20 -11.18
N THR A 314 17.31 1.86 -12.04
CA THR A 314 17.65 2.21 -13.45
C THR A 314 19.06 2.77 -13.70
N PHE A 315 19.65 3.49 -12.75
CA PHE A 315 20.98 4.12 -12.88
C PHE A 315 22.14 3.31 -12.29
N PHE A 316 21.84 2.20 -11.62
CA PHE A 316 22.81 1.32 -11.00
C PHE A 316 22.78 -0.03 -11.71
N LYS A 317 23.92 -0.72 -11.77
CA LYS A 317 24.00 -2.02 -12.46
C LYS A 317 23.75 -3.19 -11.52
N GLN A 318 24.04 -3.01 -10.24
CA GLN A 318 23.96 -4.09 -9.28
C GLN A 318 23.47 -3.56 -7.93
N CYS A 319 22.58 -4.31 -7.29
CA CYS A 319 22.31 -4.25 -5.86
C CYS A 319 23.11 -5.36 -5.19
N TYR A 320 24.11 -4.99 -4.40
CA TYR A 320 24.96 -5.92 -3.67
C TYR A 320 24.60 -5.91 -2.21
N THR A 321 24.34 -7.09 -1.66
CA THR A 321 23.99 -7.28 -0.27
C THR A 321 25.07 -8.03 0.47
N ILE A 322 25.37 -7.56 1.68
CA ILE A 322 26.19 -8.28 2.64
C ILE A 322 25.23 -8.84 3.69
N HIS A 323 25.54 -10.02 4.20
CA HIS A 323 24.75 -10.71 5.20
C HIS A 323 25.66 -11.31 6.24
N ILE A 324 25.17 -11.29 7.47
CA ILE A 324 25.81 -11.95 8.59
C ILE A 324 24.81 -12.96 9.09
N TYR A 325 25.28 -14.20 9.27
CA TYR A 325 24.48 -15.22 9.92
C TYR A 325 24.65 -15.08 11.44
N ASN A 326 23.61 -14.56 12.09
CA ASN A 326 23.46 -14.64 13.53
C ASN A 326 22.27 -15.57 13.81
N ARG A 327 22.38 -16.48 14.79
CA ARG A 327 21.33 -17.46 15.17
C ARG A 327 19.95 -16.84 15.50
N LYS A 328 19.83 -15.51 15.47
CA LYS A 328 18.61 -14.74 15.72
C LYS A 328 18.21 -13.74 14.62
N GLN A 329 19.04 -13.47 13.60
CA GLN A 329 18.76 -12.43 12.59
C GLN A 329 19.64 -12.52 11.34
N SER A 330 19.05 -12.22 10.17
CA SER A 330 19.75 -11.89 8.92
C SER A 330 19.77 -10.38 8.72
N VAL A 331 20.95 -9.78 8.67
CA VAL A 331 21.12 -8.35 8.38
C VAL A 331 21.50 -8.19 6.92
N SER A 332 20.94 -7.20 6.22
CA SER A 332 21.23 -6.93 4.80
C SER A 332 21.76 -5.52 4.64
N TYR A 333 22.89 -5.38 3.97
CA TYR A 333 23.44 -4.08 3.54
C TYR A 333 23.07 -3.87 2.08
N GLY A 334 22.90 -2.63 1.61
CA GLY A 334 22.71 -2.36 0.19
C GLY A 334 23.86 -1.52 -0.35
N LEU A 335 24.63 -2.08 -1.27
CA LEU A 335 25.61 -1.37 -2.08
C LEU A 335 25.07 -1.32 -3.51
N CYS A 336 24.75 -0.12 -4.00
CA CYS A 336 24.39 0.04 -5.41
C CYS A 336 25.62 0.51 -6.18
N SER A 337 26.15 -0.33 -7.07
CA SER A 337 27.32 0.01 -7.90
C SER A 337 27.00 -0.05 -9.40
N PRO A 338 27.55 0.86 -10.23
CA PRO A 338 27.50 0.77 -11.68
C PRO A 338 28.54 -0.19 -12.30
N THR A 339 29.41 -0.86 -11.54
CA THR A 339 30.52 -1.64 -12.12
C THR A 339 30.21 -3.13 -12.31
N LYS A 340 30.84 -3.73 -13.33
CA LYS A 340 30.89 -5.18 -13.60
C LYS A 340 32.10 -5.79 -12.92
#